data_AF-I7JAT3-F1
#
_entry.id   AF-I7JAT3-F1
#
_cell.length_a   1.000
_cell.length_b   1.000
_cell.length_c   1.000
_cell.angle_alpha   90.00
_cell.angle_beta   90.00
_cell.angle_gamma   90.00
#
_symmetry.space_group_name_H-M   'P 1'
#
loop_
_entity.id
_entity.type
_entity.pdbx_description
1 polymer ?
#
loop_
_entity_poly.entity_id
_entity_poly.type
_entity_poly.pdbx_seq_one_letter_code
_entity_poly.pdbx_strand_id
1 'polypeptide(L)'
;MPPGKSLTEMQNYPHVDLNAIAWAAMDQYGFIPAFPAPVVREVGALAAKVIPGTPGDPCDLRSLLWSSIDNHDSRDLDQIEVCEERPNGEIRVRVAIADVDLYVPKGSETDRHAGHNGTSVYTGVETFPMLPDRLSAGLTSLLPGQDHMAIVIEYTVLPDGSTRPGDIYRAIVRNRAKLVYEEVGDWLEGTASIPRTVGETPGLAEQVLLQHEAAMRMKKRRTEQGALALETIEAEPVVADGRVLGLVVQQQNLARCLIEEFMVAANGSITAFLGDAGLPMIHRVVRTPKNWDGIVREAAEHGEALPATPDAEALTRFLIRQKAADPDRFPDLSLTVVKLMGAGEYVAFRPGDEPVGHFALAVTDYTHGTAPNRRYVDLIIQRLIKSVIDGGRYPPYAPSELDDLALRMTDREKASQKVERFVRKAAAAVLLRDRIGDSFAAFVTGASEKGTYVRLIDPPAEGRVVLGEGGLRVGQRVRVRLMATDPYRGFIDFEHTE
;
A
#
# COMPACT_ATOMS: atom_id res chain seq x y z
N MET A 1 26.39 9.48 -5.27
CA MET A 1 26.96 10.50 -4.36
C MET A 1 28.35 10.08 -3.88
N PRO A 2 29.28 10.98 -3.56
CA PRO A 2 30.29 10.66 -2.57
C PRO A 2 29.61 10.62 -1.19
N PRO A 3 29.78 9.55 -0.41
CA PRO A 3 29.11 9.40 0.90
C PRO A 3 29.67 10.40 1.92
N GLY A 4 28.80 10.92 2.81
CA GLY A 4 29.24 11.45 4.12
C GLY A 4 28.98 12.92 4.45
N LYS A 5 28.06 13.65 3.81
CA LYS A 5 27.68 15.00 4.29
C LYS A 5 26.45 14.94 5.19
N SER A 6 26.50 15.60 6.33
CA SER A 6 25.38 15.65 7.28
C SER A 6 24.31 16.65 6.81
N LEU A 7 23.05 16.46 7.23
CA LEU A 7 21.95 17.41 6.99
C LEU A 7 22.31 18.85 7.44
N THR A 8 23.17 18.98 8.44
CA THR A 8 23.65 20.26 8.99
C THR A 8 24.61 20.99 8.04
N GLU A 9 25.42 20.25 7.28
CA GLU A 9 26.35 20.84 6.29
C GLU A 9 25.64 21.36 5.03
N MET A 10 24.40 20.91 4.79
CA MET A 10 23.60 21.29 3.63
C MET A 10 22.81 22.59 3.82
N GLN A 11 22.68 23.10 5.05
CA GLN A 11 21.90 24.32 5.35
C GLN A 11 22.42 25.59 4.65
N ASN A 12 23.67 25.59 4.18
CA ASN A 12 24.31 26.75 3.56
C ASN A 12 24.19 26.82 2.02
N TYR A 13 23.43 25.92 1.38
CA TYR A 13 23.23 25.95 -0.08
C TYR A 13 22.05 26.86 -0.49
N PRO A 14 22.15 27.58 -1.64
CA PRO A 14 21.10 28.48 -2.11
C PRO A 14 19.80 27.76 -2.52
N HIS A 15 19.86 26.44 -2.76
CA HIS A 15 18.72 25.60 -3.08
C HIS A 15 18.66 24.39 -2.14
N VAL A 16 17.44 24.01 -1.74
CA VAL A 16 17.21 22.80 -0.94
C VAL A 16 17.27 21.60 -1.85
N ASP A 17 18.19 20.68 -1.57
CA ASP A 17 18.31 19.42 -2.30
C ASP A 17 17.43 18.35 -1.63
N LEU A 18 16.21 18.18 -2.13
CA LEU A 18 15.26 17.20 -1.61
C LEU A 18 15.71 15.75 -1.83
N ASN A 19 16.46 15.48 -2.90
CA ASN A 19 17.02 14.13 -3.12
C ASN A 19 18.02 13.82 -2.01
N ALA A 20 18.92 14.74 -1.70
CA ALA A 20 19.86 14.54 -0.62
C ALA A 20 19.19 14.42 0.77
N ILE A 21 18.10 15.15 1.01
CA ILE A 21 17.25 14.93 2.20
C ILE A 21 16.66 13.51 2.22
N ALA A 22 16.16 13.03 1.09
CA ALA A 22 15.60 11.68 0.98
C ALA A 22 16.65 10.58 1.23
N TRP A 23 17.84 10.71 0.64
CA TRP A 23 18.97 9.81 0.87
C TRP A 23 19.43 9.82 2.33
N ALA A 24 19.52 10.99 2.95
CA ALA A 24 19.88 11.11 4.36
C ALA A 24 18.82 10.49 5.28
N ALA A 25 17.53 10.64 4.94
CA ALA A 25 16.44 10.01 5.67
C ALA A 25 16.50 8.48 5.57
N MET A 26 16.78 7.93 4.39
CA MET A 26 16.98 6.49 4.20
C MET A 26 18.09 5.94 5.12
N ASP A 27 19.25 6.60 5.16
CA ASP A 27 20.37 6.22 6.04
C ASP A 27 20.00 6.35 7.52
N GLN A 28 19.39 7.47 7.91
CA GLN A 28 18.96 7.73 9.29
C GLN A 28 18.00 6.67 9.83
N TYR A 29 17.09 6.16 8.99
CA TYR A 29 16.14 5.12 9.36
C TYR A 29 16.65 3.69 9.09
N GLY A 30 17.92 3.57 8.71
CA GLY A 30 18.68 2.32 8.65
C GLY A 30 18.43 1.50 7.39
N PHE A 31 18.12 2.14 6.26
CA PHE A 31 18.06 1.49 4.95
C PHE A 31 19.41 1.59 4.23
N ILE A 32 19.63 0.69 3.25
CA ILE A 32 20.74 0.75 2.31
C ILE A 32 20.17 1.20 0.95
N PRO A 33 20.16 2.52 0.64
CA PRO A 33 19.52 3.04 -0.57
C PRO A 33 20.25 2.66 -1.86
N ALA A 34 21.58 2.61 -1.85
CA ALA A 34 22.36 2.21 -3.00
C ALA A 34 22.55 0.69 -3.05
N PHE A 35 22.37 0.07 -4.23
CA PHE A 35 22.66 -1.34 -4.40
C PHE A 35 24.17 -1.64 -4.30
N PRO A 36 24.59 -2.55 -3.39
CA PRO A 36 25.99 -2.94 -3.27
C PRO A 36 26.53 -3.60 -4.55
N ALA A 37 27.84 -3.49 -4.78
CA ALA A 37 28.48 -4.07 -5.96
C ALA A 37 28.22 -5.59 -6.17
N PRO A 38 28.15 -6.44 -5.12
CA PRO A 38 27.73 -7.83 -5.27
C PRO A 38 26.34 -7.98 -5.90
N VAL A 39 25.35 -7.20 -5.44
CA VAL A 39 23.97 -7.20 -5.98
C VAL A 39 23.96 -6.76 -7.45
N VAL A 40 24.66 -5.67 -7.77
CA VAL A 40 24.74 -5.16 -9.15
C VAL A 40 25.36 -6.19 -10.09
N ARG A 41 26.41 -6.91 -9.66
CA ARG A 41 27.03 -7.99 -10.45
C ARG A 41 26.11 -9.19 -10.61
N GLU A 42 25.45 -9.62 -9.53
CA GLU A 42 24.50 -10.74 -9.55
C GLU A 42 23.37 -10.46 -10.54
N VAL A 43 22.68 -9.33 -10.40
CA VAL A 43 21.59 -8.92 -11.30
C VAL A 43 22.09 -8.64 -12.72
N GLY A 44 23.30 -8.10 -12.86
CA GLY A 44 23.97 -7.88 -14.15
C GLY A 44 24.15 -9.16 -14.97
N ALA A 45 24.36 -10.29 -14.31
CA ALA A 45 24.57 -11.60 -14.91
C ALA A 45 23.27 -12.38 -15.20
N LEU A 46 22.11 -11.92 -14.71
CA LEU A 46 20.84 -12.62 -14.91
C LEU A 46 20.40 -12.57 -16.37
N ALA A 47 20.31 -13.73 -17.02
CA ALA A 47 19.61 -13.84 -18.29
C ALA A 47 18.10 -13.94 -18.04
N ALA A 48 17.30 -13.43 -18.98
CA ALA A 48 15.87 -13.77 -19.01
C ALA A 48 15.74 -15.29 -19.11
N LYS A 49 14.97 -15.90 -18.19
CA LYS A 49 14.79 -17.35 -18.23
C LYS A 49 13.93 -17.73 -19.42
N VAL A 50 14.32 -18.80 -20.10
CA VAL A 50 13.54 -19.33 -21.23
C VAL A 50 12.23 -19.87 -20.67
N ILE A 51 11.13 -19.24 -21.07
CA ILE A 51 9.78 -19.69 -20.73
C ILE A 51 9.49 -20.93 -21.57
N PRO A 52 9.14 -22.08 -20.96
CA PRO A 52 8.83 -23.29 -21.71
C PRO A 52 7.72 -23.03 -22.74
N GLY A 53 7.96 -23.36 -24.01
CA GLY A 53 6.96 -23.23 -25.07
C GLY A 53 6.01 -24.43 -25.18
N THR A 54 6.13 -25.41 -24.30
CA THR A 54 5.39 -26.69 -24.35
C THR A 54 4.16 -26.68 -23.43
N PRO A 55 3.03 -27.29 -23.85
CA PRO A 55 1.89 -27.55 -22.97
C PRO A 55 2.29 -28.46 -21.80
N GLY A 56 2.08 -28.03 -20.55
CA GLY A 56 2.46 -28.80 -19.35
C GLY A 56 2.40 -27.97 -18.06
N ASP A 57 3.14 -28.38 -17.02
CA ASP A 57 3.50 -27.53 -15.86
C ASP A 57 4.77 -26.75 -16.24
N PRO A 58 4.73 -25.40 -16.33
CA PRO A 58 3.65 -24.50 -15.91
C PRO A 58 2.49 -24.36 -16.91
N CYS A 59 1.28 -24.15 -16.38
CA CYS A 59 0.05 -23.98 -17.17
C CYS A 59 0.15 -22.78 -18.13
N ASP A 60 -0.30 -22.92 -19.39
CA ASP A 60 -0.30 -21.81 -20.35
C ASP A 60 -1.63 -21.05 -20.31
N LEU A 61 -1.59 -19.82 -19.78
CA LEU A 61 -2.74 -18.92 -19.67
C LEU A 61 -2.56 -17.65 -20.49
N ARG A 62 -1.62 -17.62 -21.45
CA ARG A 62 -1.33 -16.44 -22.28
C ARG A 62 -2.52 -15.99 -23.12
N SER A 63 -3.45 -16.89 -23.44
CA SER A 63 -4.63 -16.59 -24.25
C SER A 63 -5.66 -15.72 -23.54
N LEU A 64 -5.65 -15.67 -22.20
CA LEU A 64 -6.62 -14.88 -21.44
C LEU A 64 -6.37 -13.36 -21.57
N LEU A 65 -7.42 -12.58 -21.27
CA LEU A 65 -7.42 -11.12 -21.31
C LEU A 65 -6.88 -10.52 -20.01
N TRP A 66 -5.67 -10.91 -19.61
CA TRP A 66 -5.01 -10.34 -18.44
C TRP A 66 -4.77 -8.83 -18.61
N SER A 67 -5.06 -8.04 -17.60
CA SER A 67 -4.73 -6.62 -17.50
C SER A 67 -4.06 -6.32 -16.17
N SER A 68 -3.41 -5.17 -16.06
CA SER A 68 -3.16 -4.53 -14.76
C SER A 68 -3.83 -3.16 -14.70
N ILE A 69 -4.09 -2.66 -13.49
CA ILE A 69 -4.46 -1.27 -13.25
C ILE A 69 -3.46 -0.69 -12.24
N ASP A 70 -2.72 0.35 -12.65
CA ASP A 70 -1.61 0.91 -11.87
C ASP A 70 -1.56 2.44 -11.97
N ASN A 71 -0.66 3.10 -11.23
CA ASN A 71 -0.37 4.52 -11.47
C ASN A 71 0.25 4.70 -12.85
N HIS A 72 0.10 5.89 -13.45
CA HIS A 72 0.53 6.12 -14.84
C HIS A 72 2.02 5.81 -15.06
N ASP A 73 2.86 6.09 -14.06
CA ASP A 73 4.32 6.02 -14.08
C ASP A 73 4.89 4.70 -13.53
N SER A 74 4.05 3.85 -12.92
CA SER A 74 4.45 2.55 -12.40
C SER A 74 5.07 1.69 -13.49
N ARG A 75 6.20 1.06 -13.15
CA ARG A 75 6.87 0.09 -14.03
C ARG A 75 7.13 -1.25 -13.36
N ASP A 76 6.90 -1.33 -12.05
CA ASP A 76 7.08 -2.48 -11.18
C ASP A 76 5.77 -3.23 -10.97
N LEU A 77 5.22 -3.78 -12.07
CA LEU A 77 3.90 -4.38 -12.08
C LEU A 77 3.94 -5.78 -11.45
N ASP A 78 3.49 -5.86 -10.20
CA ASP A 78 3.47 -7.11 -9.42
C ASP A 78 2.40 -8.09 -9.86
N GLN A 79 1.27 -7.59 -10.38
CA GLN A 79 0.05 -8.38 -10.52
C GLN A 79 -0.71 -8.04 -11.80
N ILE A 80 -1.42 -9.02 -12.34
CA ILE A 80 -2.42 -8.87 -13.40
C ILE A 80 -3.65 -9.72 -13.09
N GLU A 81 -4.81 -9.26 -13.52
CA GLU A 81 -6.10 -9.84 -13.17
C GLU A 81 -6.96 -10.21 -14.38
N VAL A 82 -7.79 -11.23 -14.23
CA VAL A 82 -8.78 -11.64 -15.23
C VAL A 82 -9.97 -12.31 -14.53
N CYS A 83 -11.18 -12.03 -15.02
CA CYS A 83 -12.41 -12.68 -14.54
C CYS A 83 -13.03 -13.57 -15.60
N GLU A 84 -13.82 -14.55 -15.14
CA GLU A 84 -14.58 -15.46 -15.97
C GLU A 84 -15.96 -15.68 -15.31
N GLU A 85 -17.04 -15.43 -16.06
CA GLU A 85 -18.38 -15.79 -15.62
C GLU A 85 -18.50 -17.31 -15.47
N ARG A 86 -19.18 -17.73 -14.42
CA ARG A 86 -19.48 -19.14 -14.12
C ARG A 86 -20.99 -19.33 -13.97
N PRO A 87 -21.49 -20.58 -14.08
CA PRO A 87 -22.89 -20.88 -13.82
C PRO A 87 -23.36 -20.34 -12.46
N ASN A 88 -24.68 -20.13 -12.33
CA ASN A 88 -25.32 -19.60 -11.12
C ASN A 88 -24.92 -18.15 -10.74
N GLY A 89 -24.37 -17.39 -11.69
CA GLY A 89 -23.97 -16.00 -11.47
C GLY A 89 -22.69 -15.86 -10.63
N GLU A 90 -21.92 -16.94 -10.49
CA GLU A 90 -20.59 -16.91 -9.88
C GLU A 90 -19.58 -16.23 -10.81
N ILE A 91 -18.58 -15.56 -10.25
CA ILE A 91 -17.48 -14.96 -11.01
C ILE A 91 -16.18 -15.57 -10.51
N ARG A 92 -15.47 -16.28 -11.39
CA ARG A 92 -14.11 -16.74 -11.08
C ARG A 92 -13.14 -15.59 -11.33
N VAL A 93 -12.37 -15.26 -10.31
CA VAL A 93 -11.28 -14.30 -10.40
C VAL A 93 -9.96 -15.06 -10.39
N ARG A 94 -9.05 -14.64 -11.25
CA ARG A 94 -7.65 -15.09 -11.20
C ARG A 94 -6.77 -13.87 -11.08
N VAL A 95 -5.84 -13.93 -10.13
CA VAL A 95 -4.80 -12.94 -9.95
C VAL A 95 -3.47 -13.63 -10.20
N ALA A 96 -2.72 -13.16 -11.19
CA ALA A 96 -1.38 -13.66 -11.49
C ALA A 96 -0.34 -12.72 -10.89
N ILE A 97 0.47 -13.23 -9.98
CA ILE A 97 1.53 -12.50 -9.28
C ILE A 97 2.89 -12.85 -9.89
N ALA A 98 3.73 -11.84 -10.14
CA ALA A 98 5.10 -11.99 -10.64
C ALA A 98 5.91 -13.03 -9.84
N ASP A 99 6.51 -14.02 -10.49
CA ASP A 99 7.41 -15.00 -9.85
C ASP A 99 8.80 -14.38 -9.62
N VAL A 100 8.94 -13.58 -8.56
CA VAL A 100 10.18 -12.89 -8.19
C VAL A 100 11.22 -13.85 -7.63
N ASP A 101 10.80 -14.85 -6.84
CA ASP A 101 11.66 -15.89 -6.29
C ASP A 101 12.42 -16.66 -7.39
N LEU A 102 11.85 -16.76 -8.60
CA LEU A 102 12.53 -17.33 -9.76
C LEU A 102 13.88 -16.66 -10.05
N TYR A 103 14.01 -15.35 -9.82
CA TYR A 103 15.22 -14.57 -10.10
C TYR A 103 15.97 -14.16 -8.83
N VAL A 104 15.30 -14.18 -7.67
CA VAL A 104 15.86 -13.81 -6.37
C VAL A 104 15.76 -15.01 -5.42
N PRO A 105 16.60 -16.04 -5.60
CA PRO A 105 16.55 -17.23 -4.74
C PRO A 105 16.99 -16.89 -3.31
N LYS A 106 16.40 -17.56 -2.32
CA LYS A 106 16.76 -17.41 -0.89
C LYS A 106 18.27 -17.57 -0.71
N GLY A 107 18.90 -16.61 -0.01
CA GLY A 107 20.32 -16.60 0.31
C GLY A 107 21.23 -15.97 -0.75
N SER A 108 20.71 -15.54 -1.90
CA SER A 108 21.45 -14.74 -2.89
C SER A 108 21.86 -13.36 -2.34
N GLU A 109 22.76 -12.65 -3.03
CA GLU A 109 23.15 -11.30 -2.63
C GLU A 109 21.97 -10.33 -2.72
N THR A 110 21.15 -10.46 -3.78
CA THR A 110 19.93 -9.67 -3.95
C THR A 110 18.92 -9.99 -2.86
N ASP A 111 18.73 -11.26 -2.50
CA ASP A 111 17.82 -11.67 -1.40
C ASP A 111 18.22 -11.06 -0.06
N ARG A 112 19.51 -11.09 0.28
CA ARG A 112 20.01 -10.52 1.54
C ARG A 112 19.80 -9.01 1.60
N HIS A 113 20.02 -8.30 0.49
CA HIS A 113 19.77 -6.85 0.40
C HIS A 113 18.27 -6.53 0.48
N ALA A 114 17.44 -7.26 -0.26
CA ALA A 114 15.99 -7.13 -0.21
C ALA A 114 15.44 -7.42 1.20
N GLY A 115 15.95 -8.45 1.89
CA GLY A 115 15.57 -8.77 3.27
C GLY A 115 16.10 -7.78 4.31
N HIS A 116 17.16 -7.03 4.00
CA HIS A 116 17.63 -5.93 4.84
C HIS A 116 16.71 -4.70 4.71
N ASN A 117 16.39 -4.27 3.49
CA ASN A 117 15.52 -3.11 3.27
C ASN A 117 14.04 -3.45 3.57
N GLY A 118 13.61 -4.68 3.30
CA GLY A 118 12.27 -5.22 3.59
C GLY A 118 11.14 -4.69 2.69
N THR A 119 11.24 -3.46 2.21
CA THR A 119 10.23 -2.82 1.35
C THR A 119 10.88 -1.76 0.44
N SER A 120 10.24 -1.47 -0.69
CA SER A 120 10.48 -0.24 -1.45
C SER A 120 9.98 0.96 -0.64
N VAL A 121 10.59 2.14 -0.84
CA VAL A 121 10.23 3.39 -0.16
C VAL A 121 9.90 4.46 -1.21
N TYR A 122 8.69 5.00 -1.17
CA TYR A 122 8.18 5.94 -2.18
C TYR A 122 8.04 7.34 -1.58
N THR A 123 9.08 8.16 -1.73
CA THR A 123 9.12 9.47 -1.06
C THR A 123 8.38 10.59 -1.81
N GLY A 124 7.95 10.32 -3.05
CA GLY A 124 7.41 11.32 -3.99
C GLY A 124 8.48 12.23 -4.63
N VAL A 125 9.71 12.21 -4.10
CA VAL A 125 10.87 12.90 -4.69
C VAL A 125 11.74 11.90 -5.44
N GLU A 126 12.07 10.80 -4.78
CA GLU A 126 12.83 9.68 -5.31
C GLU A 126 12.20 8.36 -4.80
N THR A 127 12.16 7.36 -5.67
CA THR A 127 11.74 6.01 -5.31
C THR A 127 12.99 5.19 -5.02
N PHE A 128 13.02 4.56 -3.84
CA PHE A 128 14.09 3.63 -3.45
C PHE A 128 13.55 2.21 -3.54
N PRO A 129 13.76 1.50 -4.65
CA PRO A 129 13.17 0.19 -4.84
C PRO A 129 13.87 -0.87 -3.97
N MET A 130 13.11 -1.86 -3.51
CA MET A 130 13.64 -3.01 -2.77
C MET A 130 14.57 -3.86 -3.66
N LEU A 131 14.24 -3.98 -4.94
CA LEU A 131 14.98 -4.74 -5.94
C LEU A 131 15.49 -3.81 -7.05
N PRO A 132 16.66 -4.08 -7.65
CA PRO A 132 17.14 -3.30 -8.79
C PRO A 132 16.16 -3.29 -9.97
N ASP A 133 16.07 -2.17 -10.70
CA ASP A 133 15.13 -1.96 -11.81
C ASP A 133 15.14 -3.06 -12.88
N ARG A 134 16.31 -3.67 -13.14
CA ARG A 134 16.40 -4.79 -14.08
C ARG A 134 15.53 -5.99 -13.67
N LEU A 135 15.29 -6.16 -12.38
CA LEU A 135 14.31 -7.09 -11.84
C LEU A 135 12.94 -6.42 -11.81
N SER A 136 12.76 -5.48 -10.86
CA SER A 136 11.46 -4.94 -10.48
C SER A 136 10.69 -4.29 -11.62
N ALA A 137 11.37 -3.57 -12.52
CA ALA A 137 10.79 -2.90 -13.69
C ALA A 137 11.15 -3.58 -15.02
N GLY A 138 11.65 -4.82 -14.94
CA GLY A 138 12.18 -5.59 -16.06
C GLY A 138 11.76 -7.06 -16.01
N LEU A 139 12.67 -7.93 -15.58
CA LEU A 139 12.52 -9.39 -15.67
C LEU A 139 11.29 -9.94 -14.92
N THR A 140 10.92 -9.32 -13.81
CA THR A 140 9.81 -9.77 -12.96
C THR A 140 8.56 -8.91 -13.10
N SER A 141 8.65 -7.72 -13.68
CA SER A 141 7.47 -6.89 -13.91
C SER A 141 6.57 -7.50 -14.99
N LEU A 142 5.28 -7.60 -14.72
CA LEU A 142 4.27 -8.07 -15.67
C LEU A 142 3.88 -6.98 -16.69
N LEU A 143 4.88 -6.36 -17.33
CA LEU A 143 4.64 -5.33 -18.35
C LEU A 143 3.90 -5.91 -19.58
N PRO A 144 3.07 -5.11 -20.26
CA PRO A 144 2.36 -5.57 -21.45
C PRO A 144 3.28 -6.10 -22.56
N GLY A 145 2.78 -7.11 -23.28
CA GLY A 145 3.39 -7.61 -24.52
C GLY A 145 4.50 -8.66 -24.35
N GLN A 146 4.90 -8.98 -23.12
CA GLN A 146 5.88 -10.03 -22.83
C GLN A 146 5.24 -11.23 -22.13
N ASP A 147 5.83 -12.41 -22.31
CA ASP A 147 5.44 -13.60 -21.56
C ASP A 147 6.17 -13.60 -20.22
N HIS A 148 5.46 -13.95 -19.15
CA HIS A 148 6.01 -14.00 -17.80
C HIS A 148 5.61 -15.28 -17.09
N MET A 149 6.49 -15.75 -16.22
CA MET A 149 6.16 -16.73 -15.20
C MET A 149 5.45 -16.04 -14.04
N ALA A 150 4.34 -16.60 -13.60
CA ALA A 150 3.55 -16.08 -12.49
C ALA A 150 3.04 -17.19 -11.59
N ILE A 151 2.76 -16.82 -10.34
CA ILE A 151 1.94 -17.61 -9.42
C ILE A 151 0.50 -17.11 -9.57
N VAL A 152 -0.39 -17.98 -10.04
CA VAL A 152 -1.81 -17.68 -10.20
C VAL A 152 -2.54 -18.10 -8.93
N ILE A 153 -3.35 -17.20 -8.42
CA ILE A 153 -4.26 -17.40 -7.29
C ILE A 153 -5.68 -17.35 -7.86
N GLU A 154 -6.42 -18.44 -7.77
CA GLU A 154 -7.83 -18.48 -8.12
C GLU A 154 -8.73 -18.35 -6.89
N TYR A 155 -9.85 -17.65 -7.04
CA TYR A 155 -10.98 -17.72 -6.13
C TYR A 155 -12.28 -17.41 -6.87
N THR A 156 -13.40 -17.76 -6.27
CA THR A 156 -14.73 -17.52 -6.84
C THR A 156 -15.51 -16.56 -5.97
N VAL A 157 -16.04 -15.49 -6.58
CA VAL A 157 -16.97 -14.54 -5.96
C VAL A 157 -18.39 -15.04 -6.20
N LEU A 158 -19.13 -15.26 -5.11
CA LEU A 158 -20.51 -15.71 -5.15
C LEU A 158 -21.49 -14.52 -5.35
N PRO A 159 -22.76 -14.78 -5.73
CA PRO A 159 -23.75 -13.71 -5.89
C PRO A 159 -23.98 -12.85 -4.63
N ASP A 160 -23.74 -13.39 -3.44
CA ASP A 160 -23.85 -12.66 -2.16
C ASP A 160 -22.57 -11.88 -1.79
N GLY A 161 -21.54 -11.91 -2.63
CA GLY A 161 -20.26 -11.26 -2.42
C GLY A 161 -19.28 -12.00 -1.54
N SER A 162 -19.64 -13.16 -0.98
CA SER A 162 -18.67 -14.03 -0.32
C SER A 162 -17.70 -14.66 -1.32
N THR A 163 -16.50 -14.97 -0.85
CA THR A 163 -15.46 -15.60 -1.68
C THR A 163 -15.23 -17.05 -1.26
N ARG A 164 -14.90 -17.88 -2.24
CA ARG A 164 -14.49 -19.27 -2.06
C ARG A 164 -13.09 -19.46 -2.65
N PRO A 165 -12.08 -19.84 -1.86
CA PRO A 165 -10.73 -20.12 -2.36
C PRO A 165 -10.76 -21.16 -3.48
N GLY A 166 -9.87 -20.98 -4.47
CA GLY A 166 -9.59 -21.92 -5.54
C GLY A 166 -8.15 -22.40 -5.50
N ASP A 167 -7.65 -22.85 -6.65
CA ASP A 167 -6.29 -23.40 -6.77
C ASP A 167 -5.22 -22.29 -6.81
N ILE A 168 -4.03 -22.62 -6.33
CA ILE A 168 -2.80 -21.81 -6.49
C ILE A 168 -1.76 -22.63 -7.25
N TYR A 169 -1.26 -22.10 -8.37
CA TYR A 169 -0.36 -22.83 -9.26
C TYR A 169 0.53 -21.91 -10.11
N ARG A 170 1.57 -22.48 -10.74
CA ARG A 170 2.45 -21.77 -11.67
C ARG A 170 1.82 -21.69 -13.07
N ALA A 171 1.90 -20.51 -13.68
CA ALA A 171 1.44 -20.32 -15.05
C ALA A 171 2.35 -19.40 -15.86
N ILE A 172 2.24 -19.53 -17.18
CA ILE A 172 2.75 -18.57 -18.15
C ILE A 172 1.60 -17.63 -18.50
N VAL A 173 1.82 -16.33 -18.32
CA VAL A 173 0.83 -15.30 -18.58
C VAL A 173 1.39 -14.25 -19.53
N ARG A 174 0.50 -13.50 -20.17
CA ARG A 174 0.85 -12.34 -21.00
C ARG A 174 -0.10 -11.20 -20.67
N ASN A 175 0.43 -10.13 -20.10
CA ASN A 175 -0.35 -8.92 -19.87
C ASN A 175 -0.75 -8.29 -21.21
N ARG A 176 -2.06 -8.11 -21.42
CA ARG A 176 -2.61 -7.50 -22.63
C ARG A 176 -2.58 -6.00 -22.56
N ALA A 177 -2.75 -5.42 -21.38
CA ALA A 177 -2.86 -3.98 -21.21
C ALA A 177 -2.50 -3.53 -19.79
N LYS A 178 -1.70 -2.46 -19.71
CA LYS A 178 -1.53 -1.69 -18.49
C LYS A 178 -2.53 -0.54 -18.52
N LEU A 179 -3.46 -0.56 -17.59
CA LEU A 179 -4.48 0.47 -17.40
C LEU A 179 -4.04 1.45 -16.30
N VAL A 180 -4.68 2.61 -16.26
CA VAL A 180 -4.37 3.68 -15.30
C VAL A 180 -5.54 3.87 -14.35
N TYR A 181 -5.26 3.96 -13.04
CA TYR A 181 -6.29 4.11 -12.01
C TYR A 181 -7.24 5.27 -12.27
N GLU A 182 -6.72 6.45 -12.62
CA GLU A 182 -7.52 7.65 -12.88
C GLU A 182 -8.45 7.42 -14.08
N GLU A 183 -7.93 6.95 -15.21
CA GLU A 183 -8.70 6.76 -16.43
C GLU A 183 -9.80 5.71 -16.27
N VAL A 184 -9.47 4.56 -15.65
CA VAL A 184 -10.45 3.50 -15.41
C VAL A 184 -11.46 3.92 -14.35
N GLY A 185 -11.01 4.60 -13.28
CA GLY A 185 -11.87 5.10 -12.22
C GLY A 185 -12.93 6.05 -12.77
N ASP A 186 -12.51 7.08 -13.50
CA ASP A 186 -13.39 8.07 -14.11
C ASP A 186 -14.39 7.42 -15.09
N TRP A 187 -13.95 6.41 -15.85
CA TRP A 187 -14.83 5.67 -16.75
C TRP A 187 -15.88 4.85 -15.99
N LEU A 188 -15.48 4.09 -14.96
CA LEU A 188 -16.40 3.29 -14.16
C LEU A 188 -17.41 4.16 -13.38
N GLU A 189 -17.00 5.37 -13.00
CA GLU A 189 -17.85 6.37 -12.33
C GLU A 189 -18.77 7.13 -13.30
N GLY A 190 -18.58 6.95 -14.60
CA GLY A 190 -19.37 7.62 -15.65
C GLY A 190 -19.03 9.10 -15.84
N THR A 191 -17.87 9.54 -15.34
CA THR A 191 -17.37 10.92 -15.48
C THR A 191 -16.48 11.11 -16.71
N ALA A 192 -15.96 10.02 -17.28
CA ALA A 192 -15.18 10.01 -18.52
C ALA A 192 -15.65 8.92 -19.50
N SER A 193 -15.21 9.04 -20.75
CA SER A 193 -15.38 7.99 -21.76
C SER A 193 -14.42 6.82 -21.52
N ILE A 194 -14.69 5.70 -22.19
CA ILE A 194 -13.84 4.51 -22.12
C ILE A 194 -12.36 4.86 -22.40
N PRO A 195 -11.40 4.41 -21.57
CA PRO A 195 -9.99 4.68 -21.81
C PRO A 195 -9.54 4.10 -23.14
N ARG A 196 -8.66 4.81 -23.83
CA ARG A 196 -8.17 4.41 -25.17
C ARG A 196 -7.61 2.99 -25.17
N THR A 197 -6.77 2.67 -24.18
CA THR A 197 -6.16 1.34 -24.03
C THR A 197 -7.20 0.22 -23.89
N VAL A 198 -8.32 0.49 -23.21
CA VAL A 198 -9.44 -0.45 -23.10
C VAL A 198 -10.16 -0.58 -24.44
N GLY A 199 -10.49 0.53 -25.09
CA GLY A 199 -11.20 0.53 -26.38
C GLY A 199 -10.40 -0.09 -27.55
N GLU A 200 -9.07 -0.05 -27.51
CA GLU A 200 -8.19 -0.65 -28.52
C GLU A 200 -7.96 -2.17 -28.32
N THR A 201 -8.35 -2.72 -27.16
CA THR A 201 -8.14 -4.14 -26.82
C THR A 201 -9.48 -4.90 -26.84
N PRO A 202 -9.74 -5.76 -27.85
CA PRO A 202 -11.02 -6.47 -27.96
C PRO A 202 -11.37 -7.30 -26.71
N GLY A 203 -12.59 -7.13 -26.20
CA GLY A 203 -13.09 -7.85 -25.03
C GLY A 203 -12.65 -7.28 -23.67
N LEU A 204 -11.75 -6.28 -23.66
CA LEU A 204 -11.21 -5.75 -22.40
C LEU A 204 -12.23 -4.87 -21.67
N ALA A 205 -13.12 -4.20 -22.39
CA ALA A 205 -14.18 -3.41 -21.78
C ALA A 205 -15.12 -4.28 -20.93
N GLU A 206 -15.59 -5.39 -21.51
CA GLU A 206 -16.43 -6.38 -20.83
C GLU A 206 -15.69 -7.00 -19.64
N GLN A 207 -14.39 -7.25 -19.79
CA GLN A 207 -13.56 -7.79 -18.73
C GLN A 207 -13.46 -6.84 -17.53
N VAL A 208 -13.16 -5.56 -17.74
CA VAL A 208 -13.08 -4.57 -16.66
C VAL A 208 -14.43 -4.37 -15.97
N LEU A 209 -15.55 -4.41 -16.72
CA LEU A 209 -16.89 -4.35 -16.14
C LEU A 209 -17.22 -5.57 -15.27
N LEU A 210 -16.83 -6.78 -15.69
CA LEU A 210 -16.99 -7.99 -14.89
C LEU A 210 -16.12 -7.96 -13.63
N GLN A 211 -14.90 -7.44 -13.73
CA GLN A 211 -14.02 -7.24 -12.58
C GLN A 211 -14.63 -6.24 -11.58
N HIS A 212 -15.16 -5.11 -12.09
CA HIS A 212 -15.87 -4.13 -11.28
C HIS A 212 -17.06 -4.76 -10.57
N GLU A 213 -17.89 -5.55 -11.26
CA GLU A 213 -19.03 -6.22 -10.64
C GLU A 213 -18.60 -7.12 -9.47
N ALA A 214 -17.59 -7.97 -9.70
CA ALA A 214 -17.03 -8.84 -8.67
C ALA A 214 -16.54 -8.03 -7.45
N ALA A 215 -15.80 -6.94 -7.68
CA ALA A 215 -15.31 -6.08 -6.61
C ALA A 215 -16.43 -5.43 -5.81
N MET A 216 -17.51 -4.97 -6.45
CA MET A 216 -18.62 -4.35 -5.72
C MET A 216 -19.40 -5.33 -4.87
N ARG A 217 -19.56 -6.57 -5.33
CA ARG A 217 -20.15 -7.65 -4.53
C ARG A 217 -19.29 -7.91 -3.28
N MET A 218 -17.99 -8.06 -3.45
CA MET A 218 -17.04 -8.27 -2.34
C MET A 218 -17.04 -7.09 -1.36
N LYS A 219 -16.95 -5.86 -1.86
CA LYS A 219 -16.98 -4.64 -1.05
C LYS A 219 -18.22 -4.58 -0.18
N LYS A 220 -19.40 -4.78 -0.79
CA LYS A 220 -20.68 -4.79 -0.08
C LYS A 220 -20.65 -5.81 1.06
N ARG A 221 -20.22 -7.04 0.77
CA ARG A 221 -20.15 -8.11 1.78
C ARG A 221 -19.17 -7.78 2.91
N ARG A 222 -17.97 -7.26 2.60
CA ARG A 222 -16.98 -6.84 3.61
C ARG A 222 -17.50 -5.71 4.49
N THR A 223 -18.18 -4.72 3.90
CA THR A 223 -18.82 -3.63 4.66
C THR A 223 -19.91 -4.16 5.60
N GLU A 224 -20.75 -5.10 5.15
CA GLU A 224 -21.74 -5.78 5.99
C GLU A 224 -21.10 -6.58 7.14
N GLN A 225 -19.88 -7.07 6.95
CA GLN A 225 -19.09 -7.77 7.98
C GLN A 225 -18.30 -6.83 8.90
N GLY A 226 -18.40 -5.51 8.70
CA GLY A 226 -17.75 -4.50 9.55
C GLY A 226 -16.35 -4.08 9.11
N ALA A 227 -16.00 -4.23 7.82
CA ALA A 227 -14.79 -3.62 7.28
C ALA A 227 -14.91 -2.09 7.34
N LEU A 228 -13.92 -1.44 7.94
CA LEU A 228 -13.95 -0.01 8.23
C LEU A 228 -13.73 0.79 6.94
N ALA A 229 -14.62 1.75 6.66
CA ALA A 229 -14.48 2.69 5.56
C ALA A 229 -13.58 3.88 5.96
N LEU A 230 -12.29 3.64 6.20
CA LEU A 230 -11.35 4.69 6.61
C LEU A 230 -10.77 5.41 5.39
N GLU A 231 -10.70 6.74 5.45
CA GLU A 231 -10.09 7.57 4.41
C GLU A 231 -9.13 8.57 5.04
N THR A 232 -7.91 8.66 4.53
CA THR A 232 -6.92 9.63 5.05
C THR A 232 -6.41 10.51 3.92
N ILE A 233 -6.19 11.79 4.20
CA ILE A 233 -5.56 12.70 3.24
C ILE A 233 -4.05 12.56 3.37
N GLU A 234 -3.44 11.92 2.39
CA GLU A 234 -2.00 11.91 2.20
C GLU A 234 -1.67 12.64 0.89
N ALA A 235 -1.02 13.80 1.01
CA ALA A 235 -0.65 14.59 -0.15
C ALA A 235 0.77 14.25 -0.60
N GLU A 236 0.92 13.89 -1.87
CA GLU A 236 2.21 13.58 -2.47
C GLU A 236 2.82 14.83 -3.10
N PRO A 237 4.14 15.06 -2.96
CA PRO A 237 4.81 16.15 -3.62
C PRO A 237 4.90 15.90 -5.13
N VAL A 238 4.51 16.90 -5.91
CA VAL A 238 4.77 16.93 -7.34
C VAL A 238 6.08 17.67 -7.55
N VAL A 239 7.10 16.95 -8.02
CA VAL A 239 8.45 17.50 -8.23
C VAL A 239 8.79 17.50 -9.72
N ALA A 240 9.25 18.64 -10.22
CA ALA A 240 9.80 18.77 -11.58
C ALA A 240 11.08 19.58 -11.54
N ASP A 241 12.13 19.11 -12.23
CA ASP A 241 13.44 19.77 -12.29
C ASP A 241 14.01 20.17 -10.91
N GLY A 242 13.78 19.32 -9.90
CA GLY A 242 14.21 19.55 -8.52
C GLY A 242 13.41 20.59 -7.74
N ARG A 243 12.30 21.09 -8.30
CA ARG A 243 11.39 22.04 -7.63
C ARG A 243 10.07 21.37 -7.27
N VAL A 244 9.56 21.67 -6.08
CA VAL A 244 8.22 21.24 -5.66
C VAL A 244 7.21 22.17 -6.31
N LEU A 245 6.40 21.63 -7.22
CA LEU A 245 5.35 22.37 -7.91
C LEU A 245 4.04 22.42 -7.11
N GLY A 246 3.80 21.43 -6.26
CA GLY A 246 2.59 21.34 -5.46
C GLY A 246 2.51 20.09 -4.61
N LEU A 247 1.40 19.94 -3.91
CA LEU A 247 1.01 18.75 -3.16
C LEU A 247 -0.33 18.26 -3.71
N VAL A 248 -0.40 17.01 -4.15
CA VAL A 248 -1.62 16.42 -4.73
C VAL A 248 -2.11 15.29 -3.83
N VAL A 249 -3.40 15.30 -3.53
CA VAL A 249 -4.05 14.22 -2.78
C VAL A 249 -4.50 13.16 -3.78
N GLN A 250 -3.98 11.94 -3.65
CA GLN A 250 -4.52 10.81 -4.40
C GLN A 250 -5.92 10.48 -3.87
N GLN A 251 -6.91 10.55 -4.76
CA GLN A 251 -8.29 10.24 -4.43
C GLN A 251 -8.55 8.75 -4.60
N GLN A 252 -9.31 8.17 -3.67
CA GLN A 252 -9.86 6.83 -3.85
C GLN A 252 -10.92 6.88 -4.96
N ASN A 253 -10.87 5.93 -5.89
CA ASN A 253 -11.82 5.81 -6.99
C ASN A 253 -12.24 4.33 -7.18
N LEU A 254 -13.18 4.07 -8.10
CA LEU A 254 -13.69 2.71 -8.32
C LEU A 254 -12.62 1.72 -8.81
N ALA A 255 -11.61 2.17 -9.55
CA ALA A 255 -10.53 1.31 -10.04
C ALA A 255 -9.57 0.88 -8.92
N ARG A 256 -9.19 1.80 -8.02
CA ARG A 256 -8.40 1.50 -6.82
C ARG A 256 -9.15 0.55 -5.90
N CYS A 257 -10.44 0.82 -5.69
CA CYS A 257 -11.31 -0.06 -4.92
C CYS A 257 -11.37 -1.48 -5.51
N LEU A 258 -11.47 -1.61 -6.84
CA LEU A 258 -11.49 -2.89 -7.53
C LEU A 258 -10.24 -3.72 -7.22
N ILE A 259 -9.06 -3.14 -7.43
CA ILE A 259 -7.79 -3.83 -7.18
C ILE A 259 -7.64 -4.14 -5.68
N GLU A 260 -8.02 -3.24 -4.78
CA GLU A 260 -7.98 -3.49 -3.33
C GLU A 260 -8.79 -4.73 -2.93
N GLU A 261 -10.06 -4.82 -3.37
CA GLU A 261 -10.92 -5.98 -3.10
C GLU A 261 -10.31 -7.28 -3.63
N PHE A 262 -9.72 -7.23 -4.83
CA PHE A 262 -9.10 -8.39 -5.46
C PHE A 262 -7.88 -8.86 -4.68
N MET A 263 -7.01 -7.93 -4.28
CA MET A 263 -5.81 -8.27 -3.52
C MET A 263 -6.15 -8.81 -2.13
N VAL A 264 -7.19 -8.27 -1.48
CA VAL A 264 -7.65 -8.77 -0.17
C VAL A 264 -8.14 -10.21 -0.30
N ALA A 265 -8.96 -10.53 -1.30
CA ALA A 265 -9.45 -11.88 -1.54
C ALA A 265 -8.34 -12.87 -1.95
N ALA A 266 -7.38 -12.43 -2.77
CA ALA A 266 -6.21 -13.22 -3.13
C ALA A 266 -5.34 -13.56 -1.91
N ASN A 267 -5.09 -12.57 -1.04
CA ASN A 267 -4.34 -12.76 0.21
C ASN A 267 -5.07 -13.71 1.19
N GLY A 268 -6.40 -13.63 1.27
CA GLY A 268 -7.21 -14.61 2.02
C GLY A 268 -7.08 -16.03 1.45
N SER A 269 -7.08 -16.16 0.12
CA SER A 269 -6.94 -17.46 -0.56
C SER A 269 -5.55 -18.07 -0.35
N ILE A 270 -4.48 -17.25 -0.34
CA ILE A 270 -3.13 -17.69 0.03
C ILE A 270 -3.11 -18.24 1.46
N THR A 271 -3.76 -17.54 2.39
CA THR A 271 -3.78 -17.94 3.80
C THR A 271 -4.49 -19.29 3.97
N ALA A 272 -5.63 -19.47 3.29
CA ALA A 272 -6.33 -20.77 3.24
C ALA A 272 -5.44 -21.88 2.65
N PHE A 273 -4.80 -21.63 1.51
CA PHE A 273 -3.93 -22.61 0.83
C PHE A 273 -2.76 -23.07 1.70
N LEU A 274 -2.04 -22.13 2.33
CA LEU A 274 -0.91 -22.46 3.20
C LEU A 274 -1.37 -23.09 4.54
N GLY A 275 -2.54 -22.68 5.04
CA GLY A 275 -3.17 -23.24 6.24
C GLY A 275 -3.57 -24.70 6.04
N ASP A 276 -4.21 -25.03 4.93
CA ASP A 276 -4.61 -26.39 4.55
C ASP A 276 -3.38 -27.31 4.37
N ALA A 277 -2.26 -26.75 3.90
CA ALA A 277 -0.98 -27.45 3.80
C ALA A 277 -0.27 -27.64 5.15
N GLY A 278 -0.77 -27.03 6.23
CA GLY A 278 -0.17 -27.08 7.56
C GLY A 278 1.22 -26.45 7.62
N LEU A 279 1.47 -25.39 6.84
CA LEU A 279 2.72 -24.65 6.89
C LEU A 279 2.64 -23.41 7.79
N PRO A 280 3.70 -23.10 8.56
CA PRO A 280 3.79 -21.82 9.24
C PRO A 280 4.01 -20.71 8.20
N MET A 281 3.46 -19.53 8.46
CA MET A 281 3.55 -18.38 7.57
C MET A 281 3.56 -17.06 8.35
N ILE A 282 3.72 -15.93 7.67
CA ILE A 282 3.60 -14.61 8.29
C ILE A 282 2.21 -14.05 8.01
N HIS A 283 1.47 -13.68 9.05
CA HIS A 283 0.20 -12.96 8.94
C HIS A 283 0.43 -11.46 9.07
N ARG A 284 -0.42 -10.68 8.39
CA ARG A 284 -0.56 -9.24 8.58
C ARG A 284 -1.77 -9.01 9.47
N VAL A 285 -1.52 -8.56 10.70
CA VAL A 285 -2.57 -8.40 11.71
C VAL A 285 -2.75 -6.94 12.08
N VAL A 286 -4.01 -6.59 12.34
CA VAL A 286 -4.38 -5.38 13.08
C VAL A 286 -5.27 -5.88 14.20
N ARG A 287 -4.74 -5.85 15.42
CA ARG A 287 -5.44 -6.33 16.60
C ARG A 287 -6.69 -5.50 16.87
N THR A 288 -7.46 -5.92 17.88
CA THR A 288 -8.50 -5.07 18.44
C THR A 288 -7.93 -3.69 18.81
N PRO A 289 -8.71 -2.61 18.65
CA PRO A 289 -8.21 -1.25 18.83
C PRO A 289 -7.51 -1.06 20.18
N LYS A 290 -6.27 -0.54 20.14
CA LYS A 290 -5.45 -0.29 21.34
C LYS A 290 -6.16 0.62 22.35
N ASN A 291 -6.99 1.55 21.87
CA ASN A 291 -7.76 2.47 22.71
C ASN A 291 -9.22 2.56 22.24
N TRP A 292 -9.98 1.48 22.43
CA TRP A 292 -11.41 1.46 22.11
C TRP A 292 -12.21 2.52 22.89
N ASP A 293 -11.92 2.74 24.17
CA ASP A 293 -12.57 3.79 24.96
C ASP A 293 -12.40 5.19 24.35
N GLY A 294 -11.24 5.44 23.74
CA GLY A 294 -11.00 6.66 22.96
C GLY A 294 -11.92 6.77 21.74
N ILE A 295 -12.14 5.67 21.02
CA ILE A 295 -13.06 5.61 19.86
C ILE A 295 -14.51 5.81 20.32
N VAL A 296 -14.90 5.22 21.45
CA VAL A 296 -16.23 5.41 22.04
C VAL A 296 -16.44 6.88 22.44
N ARG A 297 -15.45 7.53 23.05
CA ARG A 297 -15.52 8.96 23.37
C ARG A 297 -15.61 9.83 22.13
N GLU A 298 -14.79 9.55 21.10
CA GLU A 298 -14.86 10.26 19.83
C GLU A 298 -16.27 10.15 19.22
N ALA A 299 -16.83 8.93 19.12
CA ALA A 299 -18.18 8.74 18.61
C ALA A 299 -19.24 9.52 19.42
N ALA A 300 -19.09 9.61 20.74
CA ALA A 300 -19.99 10.38 21.60
C ALA A 300 -19.91 11.89 21.35
N GLU A 301 -18.75 12.44 20.98
CA GLU A 301 -18.60 13.84 20.56
C GLU A 301 -19.40 14.15 19.28
N HIS A 302 -19.59 13.14 18.42
CA HIS A 302 -20.45 13.20 17.23
C HIS A 302 -21.90 12.74 17.50
N GLY A 303 -22.28 12.58 18.76
CA GLY A 303 -23.65 12.25 19.18
C GLY A 303 -24.05 10.78 18.98
N GLU A 304 -23.09 9.88 18.76
CA GLU A 304 -23.35 8.44 18.58
C GLU A 304 -22.79 7.60 19.73
N ALA A 305 -23.53 6.57 20.14
CA ALA A 305 -23.10 5.65 21.18
C ALA A 305 -22.58 4.35 20.55
N LEU A 306 -21.28 4.07 20.74
CA LEU A 306 -20.68 2.77 20.42
C LEU A 306 -20.75 1.83 21.64
N PRO A 307 -20.74 0.50 21.43
CA PRO A 307 -20.67 -0.48 22.52
C PRO A 307 -19.42 -0.30 23.39
N ALA A 308 -19.49 -0.74 24.65
CA ALA A 308 -18.34 -0.71 25.57
C ALA A 308 -17.20 -1.66 25.16
N THR A 309 -17.52 -2.72 24.42
CA THR A 309 -16.55 -3.68 23.88
C THR A 309 -16.28 -3.41 22.39
N PRO A 310 -15.07 -3.68 21.88
CA PRO A 310 -14.76 -3.53 20.46
C PRO A 310 -15.77 -4.23 19.54
N ASP A 311 -16.35 -3.46 18.63
CA ASP A 311 -17.35 -3.91 17.66
C ASP A 311 -17.08 -3.22 16.32
N ALA A 312 -16.53 -3.99 15.37
CA ALA A 312 -16.16 -3.49 14.05
C ALA A 312 -17.39 -3.07 13.22
N GLU A 313 -18.53 -3.75 13.37
CA GLU A 313 -19.76 -3.44 12.64
C GLU A 313 -20.37 -2.13 13.14
N ALA A 314 -20.42 -1.94 14.46
CA ALA A 314 -20.87 -0.70 15.07
C ALA A 314 -19.99 0.49 14.65
N LEU A 315 -18.66 0.32 14.67
CA LEU A 315 -17.72 1.36 14.24
C LEU A 315 -17.86 1.66 12.74
N THR A 316 -18.04 0.64 11.90
CA THR A 316 -18.26 0.82 10.45
C THR A 316 -19.50 1.64 10.18
N ARG A 317 -20.63 1.33 10.84
CA ARG A 317 -21.88 2.10 10.68
C ARG A 317 -21.71 3.56 11.11
N PHE A 318 -20.97 3.81 12.20
CA PHE A 318 -20.61 5.16 12.62
C PHE A 318 -19.81 5.88 11.54
N LEU A 319 -18.71 5.28 11.06
CA LEU A 319 -17.86 5.89 10.04
C LEU A 319 -18.62 6.20 8.74
N ILE A 320 -19.47 5.30 8.26
CA ILE A 320 -20.29 5.53 7.06
C ILE A 320 -21.23 6.72 7.23
N ARG A 321 -21.88 6.85 8.40
CA ARG A 321 -22.75 8.01 8.69
C ARG A 321 -21.96 9.31 8.74
N GLN A 322 -20.80 9.31 9.40
CA GLN A 322 -19.97 10.51 9.50
C GLN A 322 -19.41 10.93 8.15
N LYS A 323 -18.99 9.98 7.30
CA LYS A 323 -18.58 10.27 5.92
C LYS A 323 -19.67 10.95 5.11
N ALA A 324 -20.92 10.48 5.25
CA ALA A 324 -22.06 11.07 4.55
C ALA A 324 -22.45 12.45 5.10
N ALA A 325 -22.27 12.68 6.41
CA ALA A 325 -22.64 13.92 7.07
C ALA A 325 -21.63 15.07 6.85
N ASP A 326 -20.33 14.78 6.90
CA ASP A 326 -19.26 15.77 6.74
C ASP A 326 -18.05 15.16 6.00
N PRO A 327 -18.13 15.02 4.66
CA PRO A 327 -17.07 14.42 3.86
C PRO A 327 -15.74 15.21 3.91
N ASP A 328 -15.80 16.52 4.15
CA ASP A 328 -14.60 17.38 4.21
C ASP A 328 -13.75 17.10 5.46
N ARG A 329 -14.40 16.83 6.60
CA ARG A 329 -13.73 16.50 7.87
C ARG A 329 -13.56 15.00 8.12
N PHE A 330 -14.26 14.16 7.37
CA PHE A 330 -14.20 12.72 7.52
C PHE A 330 -12.76 12.15 7.51
N PRO A 331 -11.81 12.68 6.70
CA PRO A 331 -10.45 12.19 6.74
C PRO A 331 -9.70 12.43 8.06
N ASP A 332 -10.03 13.52 8.76
CA ASP A 332 -9.44 13.83 10.06
C ASP A 332 -10.02 12.90 11.15
N LEU A 333 -11.33 12.60 11.10
CA LEU A 333 -11.96 11.59 11.96
C LEU A 333 -11.36 10.19 11.72
N SER A 334 -11.24 9.78 10.47
CA SER A 334 -10.62 8.52 10.09
C SER A 334 -9.18 8.41 10.60
N LEU A 335 -8.39 9.48 10.48
CA LEU A 335 -7.03 9.52 11.02
C LEU A 335 -7.01 9.38 12.55
N THR A 336 -7.95 10.01 13.26
CA THR A 336 -8.10 9.83 14.72
C THR A 336 -8.40 8.38 15.07
N VAL A 337 -9.36 7.75 14.38
CA VAL A 337 -9.69 6.33 14.59
C VAL A 337 -8.48 5.43 14.30
N VAL A 338 -7.77 5.64 13.19
CA VAL A 338 -6.53 4.90 12.85
C VAL A 338 -5.49 5.01 13.97
N LYS A 339 -5.26 6.21 14.51
CA LYS A 339 -4.31 6.44 15.62
C LYS A 339 -4.73 5.69 16.90
N LEU A 340 -6.03 5.57 17.15
CA LEU A 340 -6.59 4.87 18.32
C LEU A 340 -6.61 3.34 18.15
N MET A 341 -6.72 2.86 16.91
CA MET A 341 -6.63 1.43 16.59
C MET A 341 -5.25 0.87 16.87
N GLY A 342 -4.20 1.62 16.51
CA GLY A 342 -2.81 1.15 16.58
C GLY A 342 -2.30 0.66 15.23
N ALA A 343 -0.98 0.45 15.14
CA ALA A 343 -0.33 0.04 13.91
C ALA A 343 -0.56 -1.44 13.61
N GLY A 344 -0.68 -1.79 12.33
CA GLY A 344 -0.56 -3.17 11.89
C GLY A 344 0.84 -3.71 12.13
N GLU A 345 0.93 -5.02 12.27
CA GLU A 345 2.19 -5.74 12.46
C GLU A 345 2.19 -7.05 11.69
N TYR A 346 3.38 -7.54 11.41
CA TYR A 346 3.58 -8.89 10.92
C TYR A 346 3.83 -9.82 12.11
N VAL A 347 3.15 -10.95 12.12
CA VAL A 347 3.30 -11.98 13.17
C VAL A 347 3.42 -13.33 12.50
N ALA A 348 4.39 -14.14 12.94
CA ALA A 348 4.49 -15.52 12.49
C ALA A 348 3.32 -16.33 13.08
N PHE A 349 2.63 -17.05 12.22
CA PHE A 349 1.50 -17.90 12.55
C PHE A 349 1.88 -19.35 12.29
N ARG A 350 1.53 -20.24 13.22
CA ARG A 350 1.76 -21.67 13.12
C ARG A 350 0.43 -22.41 12.98
N PRO A 351 0.41 -23.57 12.31
CA PRO A 351 -0.77 -24.41 12.25
C PRO A 351 -1.30 -24.73 13.65
N GLY A 352 -2.56 -24.40 13.90
CA GLY A 352 -3.23 -24.61 15.19
C GLY A 352 -3.21 -23.41 16.14
N ASP A 353 -2.51 -22.33 15.82
CA ASP A 353 -2.62 -21.06 16.56
C ASP A 353 -4.03 -20.46 16.39
N GLU A 354 -4.51 -19.70 17.38
CA GLU A 354 -5.75 -18.92 17.23
C GLU A 354 -5.49 -17.70 16.33
N PRO A 355 -6.27 -17.49 15.25
CA PRO A 355 -6.11 -16.33 14.40
C PRO A 355 -6.39 -15.03 15.16
N VAL A 356 -5.45 -14.09 15.07
CA VAL A 356 -5.58 -12.76 15.70
C VAL A 356 -6.52 -11.84 14.91
N GLY A 357 -6.57 -12.00 13.59
CA GLY A 357 -7.37 -11.18 12.70
C GLY A 357 -6.79 -9.80 12.36
N HIS A 358 -7.52 -9.12 11.48
CA HIS A 358 -7.27 -7.77 11.01
C HIS A 358 -8.55 -6.94 11.18
N PHE A 359 -8.68 -6.28 12.33
CA PHE A 359 -9.88 -5.56 12.76
C PHE A 359 -10.40 -4.57 11.71
N ALA A 360 -9.51 -3.80 11.06
CA ALA A 360 -9.91 -2.81 10.06
C ALA A 360 -10.56 -3.41 8.80
N LEU A 361 -10.16 -4.63 8.45
CA LEU A 361 -10.59 -5.31 7.23
C LEU A 361 -11.73 -6.30 7.49
N ALA A 362 -12.10 -6.51 8.75
CA ALA A 362 -13.04 -7.54 9.19
C ALA A 362 -12.72 -8.95 8.67
N VAL A 363 -11.43 -9.29 8.62
CA VAL A 363 -10.94 -10.63 8.24
C VAL A 363 -10.13 -11.25 9.38
N THR A 364 -10.23 -12.57 9.55
CA THR A 364 -9.49 -13.32 10.59
C THR A 364 -8.11 -13.77 10.13
N ASP A 365 -7.98 -14.04 8.83
CA ASP A 365 -6.83 -14.72 8.23
C ASP A 365 -6.35 -13.90 7.02
N TYR A 366 -5.25 -13.18 7.20
CA TYR A 366 -4.73 -12.26 6.21
C TYR A 366 -3.21 -12.23 6.21
N THR A 367 -2.64 -12.30 5.01
CA THR A 367 -1.21 -12.13 4.76
C THR A 367 -1.00 -11.12 3.62
N HIS A 368 0.26 -10.79 3.32
CA HIS A 368 0.62 -10.08 2.11
C HIS A 368 1.37 -11.04 1.18
N GLY A 369 0.84 -11.28 -0.02
CA GLY A 369 1.48 -12.12 -1.04
C GLY A 369 1.25 -11.65 -2.48
N THR A 370 0.83 -10.40 -2.68
CA THR A 370 0.46 -9.84 -3.98
C THR A 370 1.39 -8.75 -4.52
N ALA A 371 2.49 -8.45 -3.82
CA ALA A 371 3.44 -7.39 -4.21
C ALA A 371 4.94 -7.73 -4.00
N PRO A 372 5.45 -8.86 -4.54
CA PRO A 372 6.80 -9.35 -4.25
C PRO A 372 7.94 -8.49 -4.83
N ASN A 373 7.71 -7.61 -5.81
CA ASN A 373 8.77 -6.70 -6.30
C ASN A 373 9.11 -5.60 -5.28
N ARG A 374 8.19 -5.29 -4.36
CA ARG A 374 8.31 -4.15 -3.43
C ARG A 374 8.14 -4.51 -1.96
N ARG A 375 7.76 -5.73 -1.61
CA ARG A 375 7.66 -6.20 -0.22
C ARG A 375 8.31 -7.56 -0.04
N TYR A 376 9.26 -7.66 0.88
CA TYR A 376 10.01 -8.90 1.11
C TYR A 376 9.16 -9.99 1.79
N VAL A 377 8.14 -9.61 2.57
CA VAL A 377 7.18 -10.57 3.13
C VAL A 377 6.44 -11.34 2.05
N ASP A 378 6.04 -10.67 0.95
CA ASP A 378 5.38 -11.31 -0.18
C ASP A 378 6.33 -12.31 -0.89
N LEU A 379 7.64 -12.03 -0.92
CA LEU A 379 8.66 -12.95 -1.43
C LEU A 379 8.83 -14.19 -0.51
N ILE A 380 8.74 -14.01 0.82
CA ILE A 380 8.71 -15.13 1.78
C ILE A 380 7.46 -15.99 1.54
N ILE A 381 6.29 -15.37 1.41
CA ILE A 381 5.02 -16.05 1.14
C ILE A 381 5.08 -16.81 -0.20
N GLN A 382 5.64 -16.19 -1.25
CA GLN A 382 5.82 -16.84 -2.55
C GLN A 382 6.68 -18.11 -2.45
N ARG A 383 7.75 -18.10 -1.66
CA ARG A 383 8.58 -19.29 -1.39
C ARG A 383 7.81 -20.38 -0.65
N LEU A 384 6.99 -20.01 0.34
CA LEU A 384 6.12 -20.95 1.05
C LEU A 384 5.12 -21.59 0.07
N ILE A 385 4.45 -20.80 -0.77
CA ILE A 385 3.53 -21.29 -1.80
C ILE A 385 4.23 -22.28 -2.73
N LYS A 386 5.40 -21.92 -3.26
CA LYS A 386 6.17 -22.79 -4.17
C LYS A 386 6.59 -24.09 -3.49
N SER A 387 6.92 -24.07 -2.20
CA SER A 387 7.24 -25.30 -1.46
C SER A 387 6.07 -26.28 -1.37
N VAL A 388 4.83 -25.79 -1.31
CA VAL A 388 3.62 -26.63 -1.36
C VAL A 388 3.40 -27.16 -2.78
N ILE A 389 3.48 -26.28 -3.79
CA ILE A 389 3.30 -26.65 -5.21
C ILE A 389 4.30 -27.73 -5.64
N ASP A 390 5.56 -27.62 -5.22
CA ASP A 390 6.63 -28.58 -5.56
C ASP A 390 6.55 -29.90 -4.75
N GLY A 391 5.52 -30.08 -3.92
CA GLY A 391 5.34 -31.28 -3.08
C GLY A 391 6.38 -31.41 -1.98
N GLY A 392 7.02 -30.30 -1.60
CA GLY A 392 8.09 -30.25 -0.61
C GLY A 392 7.57 -30.59 0.79
N ARG A 393 8.22 -31.57 1.44
CA ARG A 393 7.92 -31.95 2.85
C ARG A 393 8.59 -31.02 3.88
N TYR A 394 9.37 -30.04 3.44
CA TYR A 394 10.13 -29.16 4.33
C TYR A 394 9.87 -27.70 3.98
N PRO A 395 9.37 -26.88 4.92
CA PRO A 395 9.19 -25.46 4.69
C PRO A 395 10.54 -24.79 4.45
N PRO A 396 10.63 -23.81 3.53
CA PRO A 396 11.87 -23.08 3.24
C PRO A 396 12.37 -22.24 4.42
N TYR A 397 11.55 -22.06 5.45
CA TYR A 397 11.85 -21.29 6.65
C TYR A 397 11.56 -22.11 7.90
N ALA A 398 12.47 -22.04 8.88
CA ALA A 398 12.20 -22.57 10.21
C ALA A 398 11.19 -21.65 10.94
N PRO A 399 10.36 -22.16 11.87
CA PRO A 399 9.42 -21.32 12.62
C PRO A 399 10.07 -20.13 13.33
N SER A 400 11.23 -20.33 13.95
CA SER A 400 11.98 -19.25 14.60
C SER A 400 12.52 -18.21 13.61
N GLU A 401 12.86 -18.64 12.38
CA GLU A 401 13.27 -17.72 11.32
C GLU A 401 12.10 -16.84 10.88
N LEU A 402 10.87 -17.38 10.85
CA LEU A 402 9.67 -16.60 10.55
C LEU A 402 9.34 -15.59 11.65
N ASP A 403 9.56 -15.91 12.93
CA ASP A 403 9.39 -14.95 14.03
C ASP A 403 10.33 -13.74 13.86
N ASP A 404 11.62 -14.00 13.62
CA ASP A 404 12.65 -12.98 13.41
C ASP A 404 12.35 -12.12 12.17
N LEU A 405 11.89 -12.75 11.09
CA LEU A 405 11.50 -12.07 9.86
C LEU A 405 10.26 -11.21 10.07
N ALA A 406 9.23 -11.70 10.76
CA ALA A 406 8.02 -10.94 11.04
C ALA A 406 8.32 -9.67 11.86
N LEU A 407 9.15 -9.79 12.89
CA LEU A 407 9.61 -8.64 13.68
C LEU A 407 10.37 -7.63 12.80
N ARG A 408 11.34 -8.11 12.01
CA ARG A 408 12.12 -7.24 11.11
C ARG A 408 11.24 -6.53 10.08
N MET A 409 10.32 -7.24 9.44
CA MET A 409 9.44 -6.66 8.42
C MET A 409 8.51 -5.60 9.01
N THR A 410 8.04 -5.81 10.24
CA THR A 410 7.27 -4.79 10.98
C THR A 410 8.11 -3.54 11.24
N ASP A 411 9.36 -3.71 11.65
CA ASP A 411 10.25 -2.58 11.90
C ASP A 411 10.65 -1.84 10.61
N ARG A 412 10.85 -2.56 9.50
CA ARG A 412 11.15 -1.96 8.18
C ARG A 412 9.97 -1.17 7.63
N GLU A 413 8.75 -1.69 7.73
CA GLU A 413 7.55 -0.94 7.33
C GLU A 413 7.37 0.34 8.17
N LYS A 414 7.56 0.27 9.49
CA LYS A 414 7.52 1.46 10.34
C LYS A 414 8.62 2.46 9.99
N ALA A 415 9.79 1.98 9.56
CA ALA A 415 10.90 2.84 9.16
C ALA A 415 10.62 3.51 7.80
N SER A 416 10.05 2.80 6.82
CA SER A 416 9.72 3.39 5.50
C SER A 416 8.68 4.50 5.64
N GLN A 417 7.61 4.27 6.42
CA GLN A 417 6.60 5.29 6.70
C GLN A 417 7.18 6.55 7.37
N LYS A 418 8.25 6.42 8.16
CA LYS A 418 8.94 7.57 8.76
C LYS A 418 9.75 8.34 7.72
N VAL A 419 10.47 7.65 6.82
CA VAL A 419 11.18 8.26 5.70
C VAL A 419 10.20 9.05 4.83
N GLU A 420 9.14 8.40 4.35
CA GLU A 420 8.16 8.99 3.44
C GLU A 420 7.50 10.23 4.06
N ARG A 421 7.06 10.12 5.33
CA ARG A 421 6.49 11.24 6.07
C ARG A 421 7.48 12.40 6.24
N PHE A 422 8.75 12.10 6.53
CA PHE A 422 9.77 13.13 6.71
C PHE A 422 10.05 13.87 5.40
N VAL A 423 10.25 13.14 4.30
CA VAL A 423 10.53 13.74 2.98
C VAL A 423 9.33 14.52 2.47
N ARG A 424 8.10 14.02 2.66
CA ARG A 424 6.86 14.76 2.35
C ARG A 424 6.78 16.07 3.12
N LYS A 425 7.12 16.07 4.42
CA LYS A 425 7.19 17.30 5.23
C LYS A 425 8.27 18.25 4.74
N ALA A 426 9.44 17.74 4.35
CA ALA A 426 10.51 18.55 3.77
C ALA A 426 10.06 19.21 2.46
N ALA A 427 9.40 18.47 1.57
CA ALA A 427 8.86 18.99 0.32
C ALA A 427 7.77 20.05 0.56
N ALA A 428 6.86 19.81 1.51
CA ALA A 428 5.84 20.79 1.91
C ALA A 428 6.47 22.08 2.48
N ALA A 429 7.54 21.96 3.28
CA ALA A 429 8.27 23.10 3.81
C ALA A 429 8.99 23.89 2.70
N VAL A 430 9.52 23.23 1.67
CA VAL A 430 10.07 23.89 0.48
C VAL A 430 8.99 24.66 -0.26
N LEU A 431 7.83 24.03 -0.50
CA LEU A 431 6.70 24.65 -1.21
C LEU A 431 6.19 25.91 -0.51
N LEU A 432 6.13 25.90 0.82
CA LEU A 432 5.58 27.00 1.61
C LEU A 432 6.60 28.10 1.94
N ARG A 433 7.88 27.92 1.64
CA ARG A 433 8.95 28.84 2.05
C ARG A 433 8.72 30.28 1.58
N ASP A 434 8.27 30.46 0.34
CA ASP A 434 8.04 31.78 -0.24
C ASP A 434 6.72 32.43 0.21
N ARG A 435 5.97 31.76 1.09
CA ARG A 435 4.67 32.18 1.63
C ARG A 435 4.70 32.47 3.13
N ILE A 436 5.90 32.58 3.72
CA ILE A 436 6.04 32.95 5.13
C ILE A 436 5.39 34.32 5.36
N GLY A 437 4.51 34.41 6.36
CA GLY A 437 3.67 35.57 6.67
C GLY A 437 2.24 35.48 6.15
N ASP A 438 1.95 34.61 5.17
CA ASP A 438 0.59 34.39 4.66
C ASP A 438 -0.30 33.72 5.71
N SER A 439 -1.61 34.01 5.64
CA SER A 439 -2.65 33.37 6.45
C SER A 439 -3.45 32.35 5.64
N PHE A 440 -3.62 31.15 6.20
CA PHE A 440 -4.27 30.00 5.58
C PHE A 440 -5.47 29.53 6.40
N ALA A 441 -6.48 28.98 5.72
CA ALA A 441 -7.49 28.18 6.39
C ALA A 441 -6.94 26.77 6.64
N ALA A 442 -7.22 26.22 7.82
CA ALA A 442 -6.70 24.92 8.25
C ALA A 442 -7.69 24.18 9.14
N PHE A 443 -7.47 22.87 9.31
CA PHE A 443 -8.11 22.05 10.31
C PHE A 443 -7.09 21.58 11.35
N VAL A 444 -7.46 21.56 12.62
CA VAL A 444 -6.62 21.00 13.69
C VAL A 444 -6.62 19.47 13.55
N THR A 445 -5.46 18.86 13.30
CA THR A 445 -5.30 17.41 13.10
C THR A 445 -4.74 16.68 14.33
N GLY A 446 -4.34 17.43 15.35
CA GLY A 446 -3.92 16.89 16.63
C GLY A 446 -3.78 17.98 17.68
N ALA A 447 -4.23 17.72 18.90
CA ALA A 447 -4.03 18.59 20.05
C ALA A 447 -3.69 17.70 21.26
N SER A 448 -2.48 17.87 21.80
CA SER A 448 -2.00 17.07 22.93
C SER A 448 -0.92 17.84 23.71
N GLU A 449 -0.45 17.29 24.83
CA GLU A 449 0.70 17.83 25.57
C GLU A 449 1.98 17.92 24.73
N LYS A 450 2.07 17.14 23.65
CA LYS A 450 3.21 17.16 22.71
C LYS A 450 3.14 18.30 21.68
N GLY A 451 2.04 19.06 21.69
CA GLY A 451 1.78 20.20 20.81
C GLY A 451 0.51 20.03 19.98
N THR A 452 0.10 21.15 19.38
CA THR A 452 -1.02 21.24 18.46
C THR A 452 -0.55 21.27 17.01
N TYR A 453 -1.22 20.53 16.14
CA TYR A 453 -0.92 20.40 14.71
C TYR A 453 -2.13 20.78 13.88
N VAL A 454 -1.88 21.44 12.76
CA VAL A 454 -2.88 21.87 11.80
C VAL A 454 -2.50 21.40 10.41
N ARG A 455 -3.50 21.00 9.62
CA ARG A 455 -3.40 20.74 8.19
C ARG A 455 -4.09 21.86 7.45
N LEU A 456 -3.35 22.53 6.58
CA LEU A 456 -3.88 23.55 5.68
C LEU A 456 -4.92 22.92 4.74
N ILE A 457 -5.90 23.71 4.30
CA ILE A 457 -6.87 23.27 3.30
C ILE A 457 -6.21 23.21 1.92
N ASP A 458 -5.44 24.26 1.57
CA ASP A 458 -4.72 24.35 0.30
C ASP A 458 -3.42 25.18 0.45
N PRO A 459 -2.24 24.63 0.11
CA PRO A 459 -2.01 23.22 -0.19
C PRO A 459 -2.15 22.35 1.09
N PRO A 460 -2.48 21.05 1.01
CA PRO A 460 -2.74 20.18 2.17
C PRO A 460 -1.49 19.79 2.99
N ALA A 461 -0.72 20.79 3.43
CA ALA A 461 0.47 20.64 4.26
C ALA A 461 0.10 20.63 5.75
N GLU A 462 0.76 19.76 6.54
CA GLU A 462 0.61 19.71 8.00
C GLU A 462 1.82 20.35 8.70
N GLY A 463 1.55 21.20 9.70
CA GLY A 463 2.57 21.83 10.53
C GLY A 463 2.11 22.02 11.97
N ARG A 464 3.00 22.55 12.81
CA ARG A 464 2.77 22.75 14.24
C ARG A 464 2.29 24.18 14.52
N VAL A 465 1.31 24.34 15.38
CA VAL A 465 0.95 25.64 15.96
C VAL A 465 1.91 25.92 17.12
N VAL A 466 2.76 26.92 16.99
CA VAL A 466 3.78 27.30 17.98
C VAL A 466 3.37 28.52 18.82
N LEU A 467 2.36 29.26 18.35
CA LEU A 467 1.79 30.42 19.04
C LEU A 467 0.26 30.33 19.00
N GLY A 468 -0.40 30.58 20.13
CA GLY A 468 -1.87 30.57 20.23
C GLY A 468 -2.51 29.18 20.24
N GLU A 469 -1.79 28.13 20.67
CA GLU A 469 -2.27 26.74 20.63
C GLU A 469 -3.39 26.41 21.63
N GLY A 470 -3.62 27.27 22.63
CA GLY A 470 -4.55 27.03 23.73
C GLY A 470 -6.02 26.95 23.28
N GLY A 471 -6.71 25.90 23.72
CA GLY A 471 -8.16 25.72 23.48
C GLY A 471 -8.52 25.14 22.11
N LEU A 472 -7.55 24.89 21.24
CA LEU A 472 -7.76 24.24 19.95
C LEU A 472 -8.13 22.77 20.11
N ARG A 473 -9.14 22.33 19.35
CA ARG A 473 -9.64 20.95 19.37
C ARG A 473 -9.49 20.30 18.00
N VAL A 474 -9.24 19.00 17.97
CA VAL A 474 -9.19 18.22 16.72
C VAL A 474 -10.47 18.41 15.92
N GLY A 475 -10.36 18.55 14.59
CA GLY A 475 -11.48 18.82 13.69
C GLY A 475 -11.96 20.28 13.66
N GLN A 476 -11.45 21.15 14.53
CA GLN A 476 -11.77 22.58 14.49
C GLN A 476 -11.16 23.22 13.24
N ARG A 477 -12.00 23.97 12.50
CA ARG A 477 -11.54 24.85 11.42
C ARG A 477 -11.00 26.15 12.02
N VAL A 478 -9.80 26.55 11.62
CA VAL A 478 -9.08 27.71 12.13
C VAL A 478 -8.42 28.49 10.99
N ARG A 479 -7.99 29.72 11.27
CA ARG A 479 -7.00 30.43 10.46
C ARG A 479 -5.65 30.45 11.16
N VAL A 480 -4.61 30.16 10.39
CA VAL A 480 -3.23 30.18 10.86
C VAL A 480 -2.34 31.00 9.96
N ARG A 481 -1.36 31.69 10.54
CA ARG A 481 -0.31 32.40 9.82
C ARG A 481 0.96 31.56 9.77
N LEU A 482 1.57 31.42 8.59
CA LEU A 482 2.84 30.71 8.44
C LEU A 482 3.98 31.55 9.01
N MET A 483 4.69 31.01 10.01
CA MET A 483 5.76 31.71 10.73
C MET A 483 7.15 31.34 10.23
N ALA A 484 7.39 30.06 10.00
CA ALA A 484 8.68 29.55 9.58
C ALA A 484 8.57 28.19 8.85
N THR A 485 9.58 27.89 8.05
CA THR A 485 9.77 26.57 7.43
C THR A 485 11.24 26.14 7.57
N ASP A 486 11.46 24.87 7.88
CA ASP A 486 12.80 24.25 7.87
C ASP A 486 12.72 22.86 7.19
N PRO A 487 13.00 22.78 5.88
CA PRO A 487 12.97 21.51 5.16
C PRO A 487 13.94 20.44 5.67
N TYR A 488 15.09 20.83 6.24
CA TYR A 488 16.09 19.88 6.74
C TYR A 488 15.69 19.23 8.05
N ARG A 489 14.74 19.84 8.77
CA ARG A 489 14.12 19.30 9.99
C ARG A 489 12.68 18.82 9.75
N GLY A 490 12.12 19.08 8.56
CA GLY A 490 10.72 18.81 8.24
C GLY A 490 9.74 19.65 9.06
N PHE A 491 10.11 20.90 9.40
CA PHE A 491 9.30 21.79 10.24
C PHE A 491 8.53 22.81 9.40
N ILE A 492 7.29 23.03 9.80
CA ILE A 492 6.38 24.06 9.29
C ILE A 492 5.67 24.60 10.53
N ASP A 493 5.94 25.85 10.88
CA ASP A 493 5.48 26.45 12.12
C ASP A 493 4.42 27.52 11.83
N PHE A 494 3.34 27.48 12.61
CA PHE A 494 2.16 28.31 12.45
C PHE A 494 1.84 29.09 13.73
N GLU A 495 1.25 30.26 13.56
CA GLU A 495 0.56 31.02 14.61
C GLU A 495 -0.95 30.92 14.40
N HIS A 496 -1.71 30.58 15.44
CA HIS A 496 -3.17 30.64 15.38
C HIS A 496 -3.64 32.09 15.43
N THR A 497 -4.42 32.51 14.43
CA THR A 497 -4.88 33.91 14.30
C THR A 497 -6.36 34.09 14.55
N GLU A 498 -7.22 33.13 14.14
CA GLU A 498 -8.69 33.21 14.26
C GLU A 498 -9.37 31.84 14.32
#